data_AF-A0A937GAS9-F1
#
_entry.id   AF-A0A937GAS9-F1
#
_cell.length_a   1.000
_cell.length_b   1.000
_cell.length_c   1.000
_cell.angle_alpha   90.00
_cell.angle_beta   90.00
_cell.angle_gamma   90.00
#
_symmetry.space_group_name_H-M   'P 1'
#
loop_
_entity.id
_entity.type
_entity.pdbx_description
1 polymer ?
#
loop_
_entity_poly.entity_id
_entity_poly.type
_entity_poly.pdbx_seq_one_letter_code
_entity_poly.pdbx_strand_id
1 'polypeptide(L)'
;MNNVTLTGDNYTLVYNALSFGTAVMLGAFVYFLTQIKSVSKQFQSGVAVSAIVVGIAGYHYYRIWQGFSEGVMNEGYRYADWLITVPLLVIELLIVLGVA
;
A
#
# COMPACT_ATOMS: atom_id res chain seq x y z
N MET A 1 11.04 -18.41 21.74
CA MET A 1 10.76 -18.30 20.29
C MET A 1 12.01 -18.71 19.55
N ASN A 2 11.91 -19.58 18.54
CA ASN A 2 13.07 -19.95 17.74
C ASN A 2 13.44 -18.78 16.84
N ASN A 3 14.69 -18.32 16.90
CA ASN A 3 15.18 -17.28 16.02
C ASN A 3 15.39 -17.88 14.63
N VAL A 4 14.56 -17.48 13.66
CA VAL A 4 14.72 -17.87 12.26
C VAL A 4 15.70 -16.91 11.60
N THR A 5 16.85 -17.42 11.15
CA THR A 5 17.81 -16.65 10.36
C THR A 5 17.56 -16.89 8.88
N LEU A 6 17.26 -15.83 8.13
CA LEU A 6 17.17 -15.88 6.67
C LEU A 6 18.58 -15.86 6.07
N THR A 7 18.92 -16.81 5.21
CA THR A 7 20.24 -16.90 4.57
C THR A 7 20.13 -16.96 3.05
N GLY A 8 21.10 -16.35 2.36
CA GLY A 8 21.22 -16.40 0.90
C GLY A 8 19.92 -16.03 0.18
N ASP A 9 19.44 -16.93 -0.66
CA ASP A 9 18.28 -16.73 -1.54
C ASP A 9 16.99 -16.35 -0.80
N ASN A 10 16.79 -16.83 0.43
CA ASN A 10 15.59 -16.51 1.22
C ASN A 10 15.55 -15.03 1.62
N TYR A 11 16.70 -14.45 1.99
CA TYR A 11 16.79 -13.02 2.31
C TYR A 11 16.55 -12.18 1.05
N THR A 12 17.23 -12.54 -0.04
CA THR A 12 17.11 -11.83 -1.33
C THR A 12 15.69 -11.90 -1.88
N LEU A 13 15.01 -13.03 -1.73
CA LEU A 13 13.60 -13.19 -2.12
C LEU A 13 12.70 -12.21 -1.39
N VAL A 14 12.79 -12.16 -0.05
CA VAL A 14 11.96 -11.25 0.77
C VAL A 14 12.29 -9.79 0.46
N TYR A 15 13.56 -9.44 0.35
CA TYR A 15 14.00 -8.10 -0.03
C TYR A 15 13.41 -7.66 -1.39
N ASN A 16 13.54 -8.51 -2.40
CA ASN A 16 13.04 -8.22 -3.76
C ASN A 16 11.51 -8.15 -3.79
N ALA A 17 10.82 -9.01 -3.03
CA ALA A 17 9.35 -8.98 -2.94
C ALA A 17 8.85 -7.68 -2.30
N LEU A 18 9.48 -7.21 -1.23
CA LEU A 18 9.14 -5.93 -0.59
C LEU A 18 9.42 -4.74 -1.52
N SER A 19 10.59 -4.73 -2.17
CA SER A 19 10.96 -3.71 -3.16
C SER A 19 9.98 -3.65 -4.32
N PHE A 20 9.63 -4.81 -4.88
CA PHE A 20 8.65 -4.94 -5.96
C PHE A 20 7.27 -4.45 -5.52
N GLY A 21 6.81 -4.84 -4.33
CA GLY A 21 5.54 -4.38 -3.76
C GLY A 21 5.48 -2.85 -3.64
N THR A 22 6.54 -2.23 -3.10
CA THR A 22 6.64 -0.77 -3.03
C THR A 22 6.57 -0.12 -4.42
N ALA A 23 7.31 -0.65 -5.40
CA ALA A 23 7.30 -0.11 -6.76
C ALA A 23 5.92 -0.20 -7.42
N VAL A 24 5.22 -1.33 -7.25
CA VAL A 24 3.85 -1.52 -7.76
C VAL A 24 2.88 -0.55 -7.12
N MET A 25 2.93 -0.35 -5.81
CA MET A 25 2.05 0.59 -5.10
C MET A 25 2.28 2.04 -5.55
N LEU A 26 3.54 2.46 -5.71
CA LEU A 26 3.86 3.80 -6.21
C LEU A 26 3.42 3.98 -7.68
N GLY A 27 3.58 2.96 -8.51
CA GLY A 27 3.07 2.96 -9.88
C GLY A 27 1.55 3.09 -9.93
N ALA A 28 0.84 2.32 -9.11
CA ALA A 28 -0.61 2.39 -8.98
C ALA A 28 -1.09 3.75 -8.44
N PHE A 29 -0.37 4.34 -7.49
CA PHE A 29 -0.66 5.69 -6.97
C PHE A 29 -0.67 6.71 -8.11
N VAL A 30 0.41 6.76 -8.90
CA VAL A 30 0.52 7.67 -10.04
C VAL A 30 -0.58 7.38 -11.06
N TYR A 31 -0.82 6.10 -11.36
CA TYR A 31 -1.88 5.71 -12.29
C TYR A 31 -3.25 6.23 -11.85
N PHE A 32 -3.68 5.97 -10.61
CA PHE A 32 -5.00 6.43 -10.14
C PHE A 32 -5.15 7.95 -10.18
N LEU A 33 -4.10 8.73 -9.87
CA LEU A 33 -4.14 10.19 -10.03
C LEU A 33 -4.46 10.61 -11.48
N THR A 34 -3.91 9.90 -12.47
CA THR A 34 -4.21 10.16 -13.89
C THR A 34 -5.63 9.72 -14.31
N GLN A 35 -6.21 8.75 -13.61
CA GLN A 35 -7.51 8.17 -13.94
C GLN A 35 -8.70 8.88 -13.28
N ILE A 36 -8.48 9.86 -12.38
CA ILE A 36 -9.59 10.56 -11.68
C ILE A 36 -10.62 11.10 -12.67
N LYS A 37 -10.18 11.65 -13.81
CA LYS A 37 -11.10 12.24 -14.82
C LYS A 37 -11.55 11.26 -15.91
N SER A 38 -11.08 10.01 -15.90
CA SER A 38 -11.50 9.00 -16.89
C SER A 38 -12.80 8.28 -16.49
N VAL A 39 -13.32 8.52 -15.28
CA VAL A 39 -14.61 8.01 -14.79
C VAL A 39 -15.66 9.12 -14.71
N SER A 40 -16.94 8.73 -14.69
CA SER A 40 -18.05 9.68 -14.52
C SER A 40 -17.93 10.46 -13.21
N LYS A 41 -18.39 11.71 -13.22
CA LYS A 41 -18.18 12.68 -12.13
C LYS A 41 -18.49 12.13 -10.72
N GLN A 42 -19.54 11.32 -10.58
CA GLN A 42 -19.96 10.72 -9.31
C GLN A 42 -18.95 9.72 -8.70
N PHE A 43 -18.05 9.12 -9.49
CA PHE A 43 -17.08 8.12 -9.02
C PHE A 43 -15.66 8.67 -8.89
N GLN A 44 -15.42 9.93 -9.28
CA GLN A 44 -14.08 10.52 -9.29
C GLN A 44 -13.49 10.64 -7.88
N SER A 45 -14.33 10.90 -6.88
CA SER A 45 -13.94 10.87 -5.47
C SER A 45 -13.48 9.48 -5.04
N GLY A 46 -14.14 8.41 -5.52
CA GLY A 46 -13.72 7.03 -5.25
C GLY A 46 -12.32 6.75 -5.78
N VAL A 47 -12.04 7.08 -7.04
CA VAL A 47 -10.69 6.92 -7.64
C VAL A 47 -9.63 7.75 -6.91
N ALA A 48 -9.98 8.95 -6.45
CA ALA A 48 -9.09 9.77 -5.64
C ALA A 48 -8.79 9.11 -4.28
N VAL A 49 -9.79 8.47 -3.64
CA VAL A 49 -9.57 7.68 -2.42
C VAL A 49 -8.66 6.48 -2.70
N SER A 50 -8.82 5.76 -3.83
CA SER A 50 -7.93 4.65 -4.20
C SER A 50 -6.47 5.12 -4.33
N ALA A 51 -6.25 6.31 -4.93
CA ALA A 51 -4.92 6.92 -5.00
C ALA A 51 -4.34 7.19 -3.61
N ILE A 52 -5.13 7.78 -2.70
CA ILE A 52 -4.70 8.05 -1.31
C ILE A 52 -4.34 6.74 -0.60
N VAL A 53 -5.21 5.73 -0.69
CA VAL A 53 -5.01 4.42 -0.05
C VAL A 53 -3.70 3.79 -0.51
N VAL A 54 -3.48 3.67 -1.82
CA VAL A 54 -2.30 2.99 -2.34
C VAL A 54 -1.01 3.81 -2.13
N GLY A 55 -1.11 5.14 -2.10
CA GLY A 55 0.00 6.02 -1.74
C GLY A 55 0.45 5.84 -0.29
N ILE A 56 -0.51 5.77 0.66
CA ILE A 56 -0.23 5.51 2.08
C ILE A 56 0.36 4.11 2.27
N ALA A 57 -0.22 3.08 1.63
CA ALA A 57 0.31 1.73 1.65
C ALA A 57 1.74 1.69 1.08
N GLY A 58 1.97 2.35 -0.05
CA GLY A 58 3.30 2.45 -0.67
C GLY A 58 4.35 3.05 0.25
N TYR A 59 4.02 4.11 1.00
CA TYR A 59 4.90 4.69 2.02
C TYR A 59 5.23 3.68 3.13
N HIS A 60 4.23 3.00 3.70
CA HIS A 60 4.44 2.04 4.78
C HIS A 60 5.25 0.82 4.32
N TYR A 61 5.00 0.31 3.12
CA TYR A 61 5.80 -0.78 2.54
C TYR A 61 7.22 -0.35 2.22
N TYR A 62 7.44 0.90 1.77
CA TYR A 62 8.79 1.45 1.63
C TYR A 62 9.54 1.46 2.97
N ARG A 63 8.89 1.88 4.07
CA ARG A 63 9.47 1.85 5.43
C ARG A 63 9.82 0.43 5.88
N ILE A 64 8.95 -0.54 5.58
CA ILE A 64 9.17 -1.95 5.90
C ILE A 64 10.35 -2.51 5.08
N TRP A 65 10.41 -2.19 3.78
CA TRP A 65 11.50 -2.61 2.91
C TRP A 65 12.85 -2.06 3.37
N GLN A 66 12.93 -0.76 3.69
CA GLN A 66 14.15 -0.15 4.24
C GLN A 66 14.54 -0.79 5.58
N GLY A 67 13.59 -0.94 6.50
CA GLY A 67 13.86 -1.62 7.78
C GLY A 67 14.41 -3.02 7.57
N PHE A 68 13.81 -3.80 6.66
CA PHE A 68 14.29 -5.15 6.33
C PHE A 68 15.73 -5.13 5.78
N SER A 69 16.08 -4.13 4.97
CA SER A 69 17.46 -3.94 4.47
C SER A 69 18.46 -3.66 5.60
N GLU A 70 18.00 -3.07 6.70
CA GLU A 70 18.78 -2.77 7.91
C GLU A 70 18.70 -3.89 8.96
N GLY A 71 18.04 -5.02 8.67
CA GLY A 71 17.87 -6.15 9.59
C GLY A 71 16.78 -5.94 10.64
N VAL A 72 15.93 -4.93 10.50
CA VAL A 72 14.84 -4.59 11.42
C VAL A 72 13.47 -4.78 10.75
N MET A 73 12.72 -5.78 11.18
CA MET A 73 11.34 -5.96 10.75
C MET A 73 10.37 -5.34 11.76
N ASN A 74 9.66 -4.28 11.35
CA ASN A 74 8.65 -3.62 12.17
C ASN A 74 7.25 -3.76 11.55
N GLU A 75 6.52 -4.78 11.98
CA GLU A 75 5.14 -5.03 11.56
C GLU A 75 4.16 -3.93 11.98
N GLY A 76 4.53 -3.08 12.95
CA GLY A 76 3.70 -1.97 13.41
C GLY A 76 3.30 -1.00 12.29
N TYR A 77 4.14 -0.86 11.26
CA TYR A 77 3.79 -0.07 10.07
C TYR A 77 2.58 -0.62 9.32
N ARG A 78 2.33 -1.94 9.33
CA ARG A 78 1.13 -2.52 8.69
C ARG A 78 -0.13 -2.19 9.47
N TYR A 79 -0.06 -2.21 10.80
CA TYR A 79 -1.20 -1.82 11.64
C TYR A 79 -1.50 -0.33 11.56
N ALA A 80 -0.47 0.52 11.52
CA ALA A 80 -0.63 1.95 11.30
C ALA A 80 -1.26 2.25 9.93
N ASP A 81 -0.80 1.55 8.89
CA ASP A 81 -1.41 1.59 7.55
C ASP A 81 -2.89 1.23 7.59
N TRP A 82 -3.24 0.06 8.15
CA TRP A 82 -4.62 -0.43 8.20
C TRP A 82 -5.57 0.48 8.97
N LEU A 83 -5.11 1.11 10.04
CA LEU A 83 -5.91 2.08 10.79
C LEU A 83 -6.41 3.22 9.89
N ILE A 84 -5.66 3.55 8.83
CA ILE A 84 -5.97 4.63 7.89
C ILE A 84 -6.61 4.08 6.61
N THR A 85 -6.05 3.03 6.01
CA THR A 85 -6.46 2.52 4.69
C THR A 85 -7.75 1.71 4.74
N VAL A 86 -8.01 0.94 5.81
CA VAL A 86 -9.24 0.13 5.90
C VAL A 86 -10.49 1.02 5.94
N PRO A 87 -10.59 2.08 6.77
CA PRO A 87 -11.74 2.99 6.71
C PRO A 87 -11.88 3.69 5.36
N LEU A 88 -10.77 4.09 4.71
CA LEU A 88 -10.81 4.71 3.39
C LEU A 88 -11.34 3.77 2.31
N LEU A 89 -10.94 2.49 2.32
CA LEU A 89 -11.47 1.47 1.42
C LEU A 89 -12.99 1.27 1.62
N VAL A 90 -13.47 1.35 2.86
CA VAL A 90 -14.91 1.32 3.14
C VAL A 90 -15.61 2.57 2.59
N ILE A 91 -15.03 3.75 2.75
CA ILE A 91 -15.56 5.00 2.18
C ILE A 91 -15.63 4.92 0.65
N GLU A 92 -14.58 4.43 -0.01
CA GLU A 92 -14.55 4.21 -1.45
C GLU A 92 -15.68 3.29 -1.91
N LEU A 93 -15.91 2.18 -1.20
CA LEU A 93 -17.01 1.27 -1.47
C LEU A 93 -18.38 1.98 -1.37
N LEU A 94 -18.59 2.80 -0.34
CA LEU A 94 -19.84 3.55 -0.16
C LEU A 94 -20.08 4.56 -1.29
N ILE A 95 -19.03 5.23 -1.77
CA ILE A 95 -19.09 6.14 -2.93
C ILE A 95 -19.54 5.38 -4.18
N VAL A 96 -18.93 4.22 -4.45
CA VAL A 96 -19.25 3.43 -5.65
C VAL A 96 -20.68 2.85 -5.57
N LEU A 97 -21.16 2.52 -4.38
CA LEU A 97 -22.55 2.07 -4.17
C LEU A 97 -23.58 3.20 -4.23
N GLY A 98 -23.15 4.47 -4.29
CA GLY A 98 -24.06 5.63 -4.32
C GLY A 98 -24.80 5.87 -3.01
N VAL A 99 -24.23 5.41 -1.89
CA VAL A 99 -24.80 5.61 -0.53
C VAL A 99 -24.43 7.00 0.01
N ALA A 100 -23.38 7.62 -0.54
CA ALA A 100 -22.83 8.92 -0.16
C ALA A 100 -22.86 9.92 -1.33
#